data_AF-A0A6D2K3Q4-F1
#
_entry.id   AF-A0A6D2K3Q4-F1
#
_cell.length_a   1.000
_cell.length_b   1.000
_cell.length_c   1.000
_cell.angle_alpha   90.00
_cell.angle_beta   90.00
_cell.angle_gamma   90.00
#
_symmetry.space_group_name_H-M   'P 1'
#
loop_
_entity.id
_entity.type
_entity.pdbx_description
1 polymer ?
#
loop_
_entity_poly.entity_id
_entity_poly.type
_entity_poly.pdbx_seq_one_letter_code
_entity_poly.pdbx_strand_id
1 'polypeptide(L)'
;MAMISLLEAFIASLFFLVFLYFFLHKKSHGGPILKSWPFLGMLPGMLVQLPRIFDWTAEVLEATNLTFSFKGPWFSGTDLLFTADPKNIHHILSTNFGNYPKGPEFKKIFDVLGDGILAADLELWEDLRKSSHALFHHQDFEKLSVSTNTSKLKEGLVPFLDNAAAKNIIIDLQDLLHRFMSDTSSILMIGYDPMSLSIETPEVEYGEAAEFGEAADLAEEAIYYRHFKPVMLWRLQNWIGVGLERKMKNSFFSFNQIV
;
A
#
# COMPACT_ATOMS: atom_id res chain seq x y z
N MET A 1 43.61 21.69 20.51
CA MET A 1 42.94 21.30 19.25
C MET A 1 41.54 20.72 19.48
N ALA A 2 41.32 19.79 20.41
CA ALA A 2 40.00 19.17 20.64
C ALA A 2 38.88 20.12 21.16
N MET A 3 39.22 21.18 21.90
CA MET A 3 38.22 22.15 22.39
C MET A 3 37.65 23.07 21.30
N ILE A 4 38.46 23.36 20.26
CA ILE A 4 38.06 24.24 19.15
C ILE A 4 37.05 23.49 18.25
N SER A 5 37.30 22.20 17.99
CA SER A 5 36.36 21.36 17.23
C SER A 5 35.01 21.15 17.92
N LEU A 6 34.98 21.15 19.26
CA LEU A 6 33.75 20.94 20.03
C LEU A 6 32.86 22.20 20.03
N LEU A 7 33.49 23.38 20.06
CA LEU A 7 32.81 24.66 19.92
C LEU A 7 32.24 24.84 18.50
N GLU A 8 32.99 24.50 17.46
CA GLU A 8 32.52 24.55 16.08
C GLU A 8 31.35 23.59 15.84
N ALA A 9 31.41 22.37 16.38
CA ALA A 9 30.32 21.41 16.31
C ALA A 9 29.06 21.89 17.05
N PHE A 10 29.23 22.53 18.21
CA PHE A 10 28.11 23.12 18.96
C PHE A 10 27.47 24.29 18.21
N ILE A 11 28.28 25.18 17.62
CA ILE A 11 27.79 26.31 16.81
C ILE A 11 27.05 25.78 15.57
N ALA A 12 27.61 24.79 14.86
CA ALA A 12 26.96 24.17 13.72
C ALA A 12 25.63 23.50 14.10
N SER A 13 25.58 22.82 15.25
CA SER A 13 24.36 22.22 15.79
C SER A 13 23.31 23.29 16.14
N LEU A 14 23.73 24.41 16.75
CA LEU A 14 22.84 25.51 17.07
C LEU A 14 22.26 26.18 15.82
N PHE A 15 23.10 26.43 14.80
CA PHE A 15 22.64 26.95 13.51
C PHE A 15 21.73 25.95 12.80
N PHE A 16 22.01 24.65 12.88
CA PHE A 16 21.15 23.61 12.34
C PHE A 16 19.79 23.56 13.06
N LEU A 17 19.77 23.70 14.39
CA LEU A 17 18.54 23.74 15.19
C LEU A 17 17.73 25.02 14.94
N VAL A 18 18.37 26.18 14.81
CA VAL A 18 17.71 27.45 14.47
C VAL A 18 17.20 27.43 13.03
N PHE A 19 17.96 26.84 12.10
CA PHE A 19 17.53 26.59 10.73
C PHE A 19 16.31 25.67 10.72
N LEU A 20 16.39 24.50 11.36
CA LEU A 20 15.24 23.60 11.49
C LEU A 20 14.03 24.31 12.12
N TYR A 21 14.22 25.04 13.21
CA TYR A 21 13.15 25.78 13.88
C TYR A 21 12.51 26.83 12.97
N PHE A 22 13.29 27.70 12.32
CA PHE A 22 12.79 28.73 11.41
C PHE A 22 12.03 28.12 10.22
N PHE A 23 12.52 27.00 9.68
CA PHE A 23 11.88 26.33 8.56
C PHE A 23 10.62 25.54 8.97
N LEU A 24 10.60 24.92 10.16
CA LEU A 24 9.44 24.24 10.77
C LEU A 24 8.34 25.22 11.20
N HIS A 25 8.70 26.42 11.67
CA HIS A 25 7.74 27.44 12.10
C HIS A 25 7.26 28.40 11.00
N LYS A 26 7.86 28.38 9.82
CA LYS A 26 7.37 29.17 8.68
C LYS A 26 6.09 28.55 8.15
N LYS A 27 4.96 28.97 8.74
CA LYS A 27 3.56 28.63 8.41
C LYS A 27 3.38 28.44 6.91
N SER A 28 2.81 27.30 6.51
CA SER A 28 2.25 27.16 5.18
C SER A 28 1.15 28.21 5.03
N HIS A 29 1.22 29.02 3.97
CA HIS A 29 0.19 30.02 3.69
C HIS A 29 -1.09 29.29 3.24
N GLY A 30 -1.89 28.79 4.19
CA GLY A 30 -3.32 28.48 4.11
C GLY A 30 -3.88 27.62 2.97
N GLY A 31 -3.10 27.24 1.96
CA GLY A 31 -3.53 26.53 0.77
C GLY A 31 -3.08 25.07 0.77
N PRO A 32 -3.68 24.23 -0.09
CA PRO A 32 -3.40 22.79 -0.16
C PRO A 32 -2.00 22.48 -0.73
N ILE A 33 -1.39 23.44 -1.44
CA ILE A 33 -0.10 23.28 -2.12
C ILE A 33 1.05 23.17 -1.11
N LEU A 34 1.83 22.10 -1.25
CA LEU A 34 2.99 21.86 -0.40
C LEU A 34 4.10 22.87 -0.66
N LYS A 35 4.68 23.36 0.42
CA LYS A 35 5.88 24.18 0.37
C LYS A 35 7.08 23.31 -0.04
N SER A 36 7.88 23.80 -0.98
CA SER A 36 9.16 23.17 -1.33
C SER A 36 10.27 23.65 -0.40
N TRP A 37 10.99 22.71 0.20
CA TRP A 37 12.09 22.91 1.14
C TRP A 37 13.45 22.76 0.42
N PRO A 38 14.49 23.50 0.83
CA PRO A 38 15.85 23.26 0.34
C PRO A 38 16.26 21.80 0.55
N PHE A 39 16.81 21.16 -0.48
CA PHE A 39 17.27 19.75 -0.52
C PHE A 39 16.19 18.67 -0.33
N LEU A 40 15.13 18.92 0.44
CA LEU A 40 14.08 17.94 0.75
C LEU A 40 12.84 18.05 -0.16
N GLY A 41 12.75 19.11 -0.96
CA GLY A 41 11.59 19.35 -1.83
C GLY A 41 10.31 19.46 -1.01
N MET A 42 9.22 18.92 -1.52
CA MET A 42 7.89 18.93 -0.91
C MET A 42 7.67 17.76 0.07
N LEU A 43 8.65 16.85 0.22
CA LEU A 43 8.54 15.65 1.07
C LEU A 43 8.13 15.96 2.51
N PRO A 44 8.70 16.95 3.23
CA PRO A 44 8.32 17.21 4.63
C PRO A 44 6.85 17.61 4.76
N GLY A 45 6.33 18.39 3.82
CA GLY A 45 4.92 18.77 3.79
C GLY A 45 4.01 17.58 3.51
N MET A 46 4.42 16.70 2.59
CA MET A 46 3.67 15.48 2.26
C MET A 46 3.58 14.51 3.44
N LEU A 47 4.67 14.34 4.20
CA LEU A 47 4.69 13.46 5.38
C LEU A 47 3.66 13.88 6.46
N VAL A 48 3.40 15.18 6.60
CA VAL A 48 2.37 15.70 7.52
C VAL A 48 0.96 15.39 7.01
N GLN A 49 0.78 15.28 5.69
CA GLN A 49 -0.52 15.01 5.06
C GLN A 49 -0.81 13.52 4.87
N LEU A 50 0.13 12.61 5.17
CA LEU A 50 -0.08 11.16 5.01
C LEU A 50 -1.39 10.64 5.65
N PRO A 51 -1.78 11.04 6.88
CA PRO A 51 -3.04 10.56 7.47
C PRO A 51 -4.30 10.97 6.70
N ARG A 52 -4.21 12.01 5.86
CA ARG A 52 -5.30 12.52 5.01
C ARG A 52 -4.89 12.53 3.53
N ILE A 53 -4.05 11.59 3.10
CA ILE A 53 -3.41 11.66 1.77
C ILE A 53 -4.44 11.77 0.64
N PHE A 54 -5.58 11.07 0.76
CA PHE A 54 -6.62 11.06 -0.26
C PHE A 54 -7.35 12.40 -0.34
N ASP A 55 -7.81 12.93 0.80
CA ASP A 55 -8.41 14.27 0.88
C ASP A 55 -7.46 15.32 0.35
N TRP A 56 -6.21 15.31 0.83
CA TRP A 56 -5.19 16.27 0.44
C TRP A 56 -4.89 16.19 -1.07
N THR A 57 -4.81 14.98 -1.64
CA THR A 57 -4.59 14.80 -3.08
C THR A 57 -5.74 15.40 -3.88
N ALA A 58 -6.99 15.20 -3.45
CA ALA A 58 -8.16 15.80 -4.09
C ALA A 58 -8.14 17.33 -4.00
N GLU A 59 -7.91 17.89 -2.80
CA GLU A 59 -7.80 19.34 -2.56
C GLU A 59 -6.69 19.99 -3.41
N VAL A 60 -5.53 19.35 -3.51
CA VAL A 60 -4.41 19.85 -4.34
C VAL A 60 -4.76 19.80 -5.82
N LEU A 61 -5.30 18.69 -6.31
CA LEU A 61 -5.65 18.57 -7.72
C LEU A 61 -6.73 19.59 -8.11
N GLU A 62 -7.73 19.82 -7.26
CA GLU A 62 -8.74 20.86 -7.50
C GLU A 62 -8.09 22.25 -7.57
N ALA A 63 -7.18 22.56 -6.66
CA ALA A 63 -6.48 23.84 -6.63
C ALA A 63 -5.48 24.05 -7.78
N THR A 64 -5.00 22.99 -8.43
CA THR A 64 -3.98 23.05 -9.49
C THR A 64 -4.52 22.66 -10.87
N ASN A 65 -5.82 22.85 -11.10
CA ASN A 65 -6.46 22.54 -12.39
C ASN A 65 -6.24 21.09 -12.82
N LEU A 66 -6.45 20.17 -11.88
CA LEU A 66 -6.38 18.71 -12.01
C LEU A 66 -5.01 18.13 -12.35
N THR A 67 -3.92 18.91 -12.27
CA THR A 67 -2.55 18.40 -12.46
C THR A 67 -1.58 19.07 -11.49
N PHE A 68 -0.82 18.27 -10.74
CA PHE A 68 0.11 18.74 -9.73
C PHE A 68 1.47 18.05 -9.87
N SER A 69 2.55 18.84 -9.92
CA SER A 69 3.92 18.32 -9.90
C SER A 69 4.49 18.37 -8.48
N PHE A 70 4.70 17.19 -7.91
CA PHE A 70 5.42 17.03 -6.66
C PHE A 70 6.92 16.99 -6.93
N LYS A 71 7.67 17.76 -6.13
CA LYS A 71 9.13 17.78 -6.17
C LYS A 71 9.70 17.04 -4.97
N GLY A 72 10.41 15.96 -5.22
CA GLY A 72 11.06 15.17 -4.18
C GLY A 72 12.36 15.79 -3.68
N PRO A 73 13.06 15.13 -2.74
CA PRO A 73 14.41 15.54 -2.35
C PRO A 73 15.36 15.55 -3.54
N TRP A 74 16.36 16.43 -3.51
CA TRP A 74 17.38 16.51 -4.56
C TRP A 74 18.11 15.18 -4.75
N PHE A 75 18.38 14.84 -6.02
CA PHE A 75 19.07 13.61 -6.43
C PHE A 75 18.37 12.29 -6.03
N SER A 76 17.13 12.34 -5.54
CA SER A 76 16.39 11.14 -5.16
C SER A 76 15.64 10.48 -6.33
N GLY A 77 15.39 11.21 -7.42
CA GLY A 77 14.57 10.75 -8.53
C GLY A 77 13.07 10.59 -8.18
N THR A 78 12.60 11.19 -7.09
CA THR A 78 11.22 11.04 -6.57
C THR A 78 10.29 12.19 -6.98
N ASP A 79 10.55 12.81 -8.12
CA ASP A 79 9.59 13.77 -8.70
C ASP A 79 8.37 13.01 -9.23
N LEU A 80 7.17 13.45 -8.86
CA LEU A 80 5.92 12.79 -9.24
C LEU A 80 5.00 13.79 -9.93
N LEU A 81 4.19 13.29 -10.87
CA LEU A 81 3.11 14.05 -11.50
C LEU A 81 1.78 13.39 -11.14
N PHE A 82 0.97 14.10 -10.38
CA PHE A 82 -0.40 13.70 -10.07
C PHE A 82 -1.32 14.35 -11.09
N THR A 83 -2.25 13.60 -11.67
CA THR A 83 -3.22 14.14 -12.63
C THR A 83 -4.57 13.46 -12.49
N ALA A 84 -5.63 14.28 -12.48
CA ALA A 84 -7.02 13.88 -12.63
C ALA A 84 -7.62 14.43 -13.95
N ASP A 85 -6.83 15.10 -14.81
CA ASP A 85 -7.29 15.52 -16.13
C ASP A 85 -7.59 14.31 -17.03
N PRO A 86 -8.83 14.14 -17.54
CA PRO A 86 -9.21 13.02 -18.40
C PRO A 86 -8.34 12.89 -19.65
N LYS A 87 -7.82 14.00 -20.21
CA LYS A 87 -6.95 13.97 -21.39
C LYS A 87 -5.60 13.35 -21.05
N ASN A 88 -5.02 13.70 -19.90
CA ASN A 88 -3.77 13.10 -19.42
C ASN A 88 -3.98 11.61 -19.12
N ILE A 89 -5.08 11.25 -18.46
CA ILE A 89 -5.42 9.85 -18.16
C ILE A 89 -5.56 9.04 -19.45
N HIS A 90 -6.31 9.55 -20.43
CA HIS A 90 -6.45 8.88 -21.73
C HIS A 90 -5.11 8.75 -22.47
N HIS A 91 -4.26 9.77 -22.38
CA HIS A 91 -2.93 9.72 -22.97
C HIS A 91 -2.08 8.60 -22.34
N ILE A 92 -1.98 8.59 -21.01
CA ILE A 92 -1.14 7.67 -20.23
C ILE A 92 -1.67 6.24 -20.29
N LEU A 93 -2.97 6.01 -20.12
CA LEU A 93 -3.54 4.67 -19.95
C LEU A 93 -4.06 4.04 -21.24
N SER A 94 -4.09 4.78 -22.36
CA SER A 94 -4.63 4.28 -23.63
C SER A 94 -3.74 4.61 -24.81
N THR A 95 -3.66 5.88 -25.24
CA THR A 95 -3.00 6.19 -26.53
C THR A 95 -1.48 6.05 -26.52
N ASN A 96 -0.85 6.11 -25.34
CA ASN A 96 0.60 6.14 -25.21
C ASN A 96 1.13 5.24 -24.06
N PHE A 97 0.38 4.19 -23.71
CA PHE A 97 0.64 3.32 -22.56
C PHE A 97 2.07 2.76 -22.51
N GLY A 98 2.60 2.28 -23.64
CA GLY A 98 3.95 1.71 -23.70
C GLY A 98 5.08 2.67 -23.31
N ASN A 99 4.84 3.98 -23.30
CA ASN A 99 5.82 4.99 -22.86
C ASN A 99 5.75 5.31 -21.36
N TYR A 100 4.87 4.65 -20.60
CA TYR A 100 4.74 4.80 -19.15
C TYR A 100 4.96 3.46 -18.42
N PRO A 101 6.16 2.85 -18.54
CA PRO A 101 6.49 1.66 -17.76
C PRO A 101 6.50 1.99 -16.27
N LYS A 102 6.22 0.98 -15.43
CA LYS A 102 6.33 1.12 -13.96
C LYS A 102 7.79 1.33 -13.55
N GLY A 103 8.71 0.64 -14.23
CA GLY A 103 10.14 0.79 -14.08
C GLY A 103 10.75 0.11 -12.85
N PRO A 104 12.09 0.16 -12.71
CA PRO A 104 12.84 -0.61 -11.71
C PRO A 104 12.61 -0.14 -10.27
N GLU A 105 12.31 1.14 -10.05
CA GLU A 105 12.00 1.64 -8.69
C GLU A 105 10.66 1.10 -8.18
N PHE A 106 9.65 1.04 -9.05
CA PHE A 106 8.37 0.41 -8.71
C PHE A 106 8.56 -1.07 -8.40
N LYS A 107 9.32 -1.80 -9.23
CA LYS A 107 9.62 -3.22 -8.98
C LYS A 107 10.30 -3.46 -7.62
N LYS A 108 11.18 -2.55 -7.18
CA LYS A 108 11.82 -2.64 -5.84
C LYS A 108 10.82 -2.46 -4.70
N ILE A 109 9.80 -1.63 -4.87
CA ILE A 109 8.78 -1.38 -3.84
C ILE A 109 7.89 -2.62 -3.68
N PHE A 110 7.56 -3.28 -4.79
CA PHE A 110 6.70 -4.46 -4.86
C PHE A 110 7.49 -5.79 -4.88
N ASP A 111 8.76 -5.79 -4.48
CA ASP A 111 9.63 -6.97 -4.54
C ASP A 111 9.07 -8.20 -3.81
N VAL A 112 8.28 -7.94 -2.76
CA VAL A 112 7.61 -8.94 -1.94
C VAL A 112 6.56 -9.75 -2.72
N LEU A 113 6.01 -9.21 -3.81
CA LEU A 113 5.05 -9.88 -4.67
C LEU A 113 5.70 -10.63 -5.85
N GLY A 114 7.04 -10.66 -5.89
CA GLY A 114 7.81 -11.31 -6.96
C GLY A 114 7.55 -10.68 -8.33
N ASP A 115 7.54 -11.52 -9.38
CA ASP A 115 7.26 -11.10 -10.76
C ASP A 115 5.76 -11.24 -11.12
N GLY A 116 4.87 -11.20 -10.12
CA GLY A 116 3.43 -11.26 -10.32
C GLY A 116 2.87 -10.08 -11.13
N ILE A 117 1.62 -10.17 -11.56
CA ILE A 117 0.98 -9.18 -12.46
C ILE A 117 1.02 -7.72 -11.94
N LEU A 118 1.11 -7.52 -10.62
CA LEU A 118 1.23 -6.19 -10.02
C LEU A 118 2.62 -5.59 -10.21
N ALA A 119 3.67 -6.41 -10.15
CA ALA A 119 5.07 -5.98 -10.25
C ALA A 119 5.66 -6.10 -11.67
N ALA A 120 5.12 -7.00 -12.50
CA ALA A 120 5.52 -7.19 -13.88
C ALA A 120 5.34 -5.93 -14.72
N ASP A 121 6.16 -5.78 -15.76
CA ASP A 121 6.12 -4.63 -16.68
C ASP A 121 6.17 -5.10 -18.14
N LEU A 122 5.74 -4.24 -19.06
CA LEU A 122 5.81 -4.45 -20.51
C LEU A 122 5.25 -5.83 -20.95
N GLU A 123 6.02 -6.58 -21.75
CA GLU A 123 5.61 -7.86 -22.36
C GLU A 123 5.13 -8.89 -21.32
N LEU A 124 5.86 -9.06 -20.21
CA LEU A 124 5.47 -10.00 -19.16
C LEU A 124 4.12 -9.62 -18.54
N TRP A 125 3.88 -8.33 -18.32
CA TRP A 125 2.59 -7.85 -17.82
C TRP A 125 1.47 -8.10 -18.83
N GLU A 126 1.72 -7.89 -20.12
CA GLU A 126 0.74 -8.18 -21.17
C GLU A 126 0.37 -9.66 -21.23
N ASP A 127 1.35 -10.55 -21.15
CA ASP A 127 1.13 -11.99 -21.17
C ASP A 127 0.37 -12.46 -19.94
N LEU A 128 0.76 -12.00 -18.74
CA LEU A 128 0.04 -12.29 -17.50
C LEU A 128 -1.41 -11.76 -17.57
N ARG A 129 -1.61 -10.56 -18.10
CA ARG A 129 -2.94 -9.96 -18.26
C ARG A 129 -3.80 -10.74 -19.25
N LYS A 130 -3.27 -11.16 -20.40
CA LYS A 130 -4.00 -11.97 -21.41
C LYS A 130 -4.41 -13.31 -20.81
N SER A 131 -3.49 -14.00 -20.14
CA SER A 131 -3.75 -15.26 -19.45
C SER A 131 -4.81 -15.13 -18.37
N SER A 132 -4.69 -14.10 -17.51
CA SER A 132 -5.67 -13.84 -16.44
C SER A 132 -7.05 -13.51 -16.99
N HIS A 133 -7.11 -12.68 -18.05
CA HIS A 133 -8.36 -12.35 -18.72
C HIS A 133 -9.02 -13.61 -19.33
N ALA A 134 -8.25 -14.48 -19.98
CA ALA A 134 -8.78 -15.73 -20.51
C ALA A 134 -9.32 -16.66 -19.41
N LEU A 135 -8.62 -16.75 -18.27
CA LEU A 135 -9.05 -17.53 -17.11
C LEU A 135 -10.36 -17.00 -16.54
N PHE A 136 -10.43 -15.69 -16.25
CA PHE A 136 -11.60 -15.08 -15.59
C PHE A 136 -12.86 -15.06 -16.46
N HIS A 137 -12.70 -15.08 -17.79
CA HIS A 137 -13.82 -15.21 -18.74
C HIS A 137 -14.15 -16.65 -19.12
N HIS A 138 -13.46 -17.64 -18.54
CA HIS A 138 -13.78 -19.03 -18.78
C HIS A 138 -15.06 -19.43 -18.02
N GLN A 139 -16.01 -20.08 -18.71
CA GLN A 139 -17.31 -20.45 -18.13
C GLN A 139 -17.19 -21.28 -16.85
N ASP A 140 -16.18 -22.14 -16.75
CA ASP A 140 -15.98 -22.95 -15.55
C ASP A 140 -15.47 -22.13 -14.37
N PHE A 141 -14.67 -21.09 -14.62
CA PHE A 141 -14.27 -20.15 -13.58
C PHE A 141 -15.46 -19.33 -13.09
N GLU A 142 -16.31 -18.86 -14.01
CA GLU A 142 -17.54 -18.14 -13.65
C GLU A 142 -18.49 -19.02 -12.82
N LYS A 143 -18.70 -20.28 -13.22
CA LYS A 143 -19.51 -21.25 -12.46
C LYS A 143 -18.91 -21.51 -11.07
N LEU A 144 -17.59 -21.71 -10.99
CA LEU A 144 -16.90 -21.91 -9.72
C LEU A 144 -17.09 -20.69 -8.83
N SER A 145 -16.88 -19.47 -9.34
CA SER A 145 -17.09 -18.22 -8.62
C SER A 145 -18.50 -18.10 -8.05
N VAL A 146 -19.52 -18.30 -8.87
CA VAL A 146 -20.92 -18.23 -8.42
C VAL A 146 -21.22 -19.31 -7.39
N SER A 147 -20.76 -20.54 -7.61
CA SER A 147 -20.98 -21.66 -6.69
C SER A 147 -20.32 -21.41 -5.33
N THR A 148 -19.04 -21.04 -5.33
CA THR A 148 -18.25 -20.75 -4.13
C THR A 148 -18.87 -19.61 -3.32
N ASN A 149 -19.19 -18.48 -3.97
CA ASN A 149 -19.84 -17.36 -3.31
C ASN A 149 -21.21 -17.74 -2.72
N THR A 150 -22.01 -18.49 -3.47
CA THR A 150 -23.35 -18.90 -3.02
C THR A 150 -23.28 -19.85 -1.82
N SER A 151 -22.38 -20.83 -1.84
CA SER A 151 -22.19 -21.76 -0.72
C SER A 151 -21.67 -21.02 0.52
N LYS A 152 -20.60 -20.22 0.39
CA LYS A 152 -20.06 -19.43 1.50
C LYS A 152 -21.06 -18.45 2.10
N LEU A 153 -21.92 -17.86 1.28
CA LEU A 153 -22.97 -16.98 1.76
C LEU A 153 -24.03 -17.75 2.57
N LYS A 154 -24.50 -18.89 2.06
CA LYS A 154 -25.56 -19.70 2.69
C LYS A 154 -25.10 -20.43 3.94
N GLU A 155 -23.87 -20.91 3.94
CA GLU A 155 -23.34 -21.82 4.98
C GLU A 155 -22.50 -21.08 6.01
N GLY A 156 -21.89 -19.95 5.65
CA GLY A 156 -21.06 -19.13 6.55
C GLY A 156 -21.72 -17.81 6.93
N LEU A 157 -21.88 -16.90 5.97
CA LEU A 157 -22.22 -15.50 6.24
C LEU A 157 -23.62 -15.34 6.85
N VAL A 158 -24.65 -15.93 6.24
CA VAL A 158 -26.03 -15.82 6.73
C VAL A 158 -26.18 -16.45 8.12
N PRO A 159 -25.72 -17.70 8.37
CA PRO A 159 -25.78 -18.28 9.70
C PRO A 159 -25.03 -17.47 10.77
N PHE A 160 -23.88 -16.89 10.43
CA PHE A 160 -23.13 -16.01 11.33
C PHE A 160 -23.95 -14.78 11.72
N LEU A 161 -24.54 -14.10 10.73
CA LEU A 161 -25.38 -12.92 10.95
C LEU A 161 -26.65 -13.25 11.75
N ASP A 162 -27.30 -14.37 11.46
CA ASP A 162 -28.49 -14.83 12.20
C ASP A 162 -28.15 -15.10 13.67
N ASN A 163 -27.02 -15.75 13.94
CA ASN A 163 -26.54 -16.00 15.31
C ASN A 163 -26.18 -14.70 16.03
N ALA A 164 -25.51 -13.77 15.34
CA ALA A 164 -25.18 -12.47 15.91
C ALA A 164 -26.44 -11.66 16.25
N ALA A 165 -27.43 -11.64 15.35
CA ALA A 165 -28.71 -10.99 15.58
C ALA A 165 -29.49 -11.63 16.74
N ALA A 166 -29.57 -12.96 16.79
CA ALA A 166 -30.27 -13.68 17.86
C ALA A 166 -29.66 -13.42 19.26
N LYS A 167 -28.33 -13.25 19.32
CA LYS A 167 -27.58 -12.99 20.56
C LYS A 167 -27.34 -11.50 20.84
N ASN A 168 -27.81 -10.60 19.98
CA ASN A 168 -27.51 -9.16 20.03
C ASN A 168 -26.00 -8.86 20.11
N ILE A 169 -25.19 -9.59 19.34
CA ILE A 169 -23.74 -9.39 19.25
C ILE A 169 -23.47 -8.22 18.31
N ILE A 170 -22.64 -7.28 18.77
CA ILE A 170 -22.10 -6.22 17.91
C ILE A 170 -21.02 -6.85 17.04
N ILE A 171 -21.15 -6.68 15.72
CA ILE A 171 -20.22 -7.22 14.73
C ILE A 171 -19.51 -6.07 14.03
N ASP A 172 -18.24 -6.27 13.71
CA ASP A 172 -17.52 -5.43 12.75
C ASP A 172 -17.76 -5.98 11.35
N LEU A 173 -18.47 -5.20 10.51
CA LEU A 173 -18.77 -5.60 9.14
C LEU A 173 -17.51 -5.61 8.25
N GLN A 174 -16.49 -4.80 8.55
CA GLN A 174 -15.26 -4.79 7.78
C GLN A 174 -14.52 -6.11 7.96
N ASP A 175 -14.32 -6.53 9.21
CA ASP A 175 -13.71 -7.82 9.54
C ASP A 175 -14.52 -8.99 8.95
N LEU A 176 -15.85 -8.97 9.13
CA LEU A 176 -16.71 -10.03 8.61
C LEU A 176 -16.65 -10.18 7.09
N LEU A 177 -16.73 -9.06 6.36
CA LEU A 177 -16.66 -9.08 4.89
C LEU A 177 -15.26 -9.42 4.40
N HIS A 178 -14.21 -9.00 5.10
CA HIS A 178 -12.83 -9.37 4.78
C HIS A 178 -12.64 -10.89 4.87
N ARG A 179 -13.14 -11.54 5.93
CA ARG A 179 -13.13 -13.01 6.08
C ARG A 179 -13.82 -13.72 4.93
N PHE A 180 -15.02 -13.26 4.58
CA PHE A 180 -15.78 -13.79 3.46
C PHE A 180 -15.01 -13.66 2.13
N MET A 181 -14.44 -12.48 1.86
CA MET A 181 -13.67 -12.23 0.64
C MET A 181 -12.36 -13.03 0.60
N SER A 182 -11.71 -13.22 1.74
CA SER A 182 -10.50 -14.04 1.86
C SER A 182 -10.81 -15.50 1.54
N ASP A 183 -11.81 -16.10 2.20
CA ASP A 183 -12.20 -17.50 1.97
C ASP A 183 -12.57 -17.75 0.50
N THR A 184 -13.43 -16.90 -0.07
CA THR A 184 -13.86 -17.02 -1.46
C THR A 184 -12.71 -16.84 -2.45
N SER A 185 -11.79 -15.90 -2.19
CA SER A 185 -10.62 -15.67 -3.05
C SER A 185 -9.63 -16.83 -2.97
N SER A 186 -9.36 -17.38 -1.78
CA SER A 186 -8.47 -18.53 -1.60
C SER A 186 -9.00 -19.76 -2.34
N ILE A 187 -10.30 -20.03 -2.27
CA ILE A 187 -10.91 -21.14 -3.02
C ILE A 187 -10.74 -20.92 -4.53
N LEU A 188 -10.94 -19.70 -5.02
CA LEU A 188 -10.84 -19.40 -6.46
C LEU A 188 -9.40 -19.42 -6.98
N MET A 189 -8.43 -19.00 -6.16
CA MET A 189 -7.03 -18.87 -6.58
C MET A 189 -6.23 -20.14 -6.40
N ILE A 190 -6.41 -20.85 -5.27
CA ILE A 190 -5.59 -22.00 -4.87
C ILE A 190 -6.41 -23.26 -4.56
N GLY A 191 -7.74 -23.19 -4.61
CA GLY A 191 -8.62 -24.33 -4.36
C GLY A 191 -8.71 -24.75 -2.88
N TYR A 192 -8.16 -23.94 -1.97
CA TYR A 192 -8.17 -24.19 -0.53
C TYR A 192 -9.18 -23.27 0.16
N ASP A 193 -9.94 -23.85 1.11
CA ASP A 193 -10.85 -23.10 1.97
C ASP A 193 -10.21 -22.86 3.34
N PRO A 194 -9.84 -21.60 3.68
CA PRO A 194 -9.29 -21.26 4.98
C PRO A 194 -10.31 -21.36 6.12
N MET A 195 -11.61 -21.43 5.81
CA MET A 195 -12.72 -21.49 6.76
C MET A 195 -12.68 -20.38 7.81
N SER A 196 -12.23 -19.18 7.44
CA SER A 196 -12.13 -18.03 8.37
C SER A 196 -13.49 -17.51 8.83
N LEU A 197 -14.54 -17.78 8.06
CA LEU A 197 -15.92 -17.41 8.37
C LEU A 197 -16.66 -18.57 9.04
N SER A 198 -16.53 -18.71 10.36
CA SER A 198 -17.23 -19.73 11.14
C SER A 198 -17.92 -19.15 12.39
N ILE A 199 -18.97 -19.82 12.88
CA ILE A 199 -19.71 -19.43 14.09
C ILE A 199 -18.92 -19.79 15.36
N GLU A 200 -18.04 -20.79 15.27
CA GLU A 200 -17.34 -21.40 16.40
C GLU A 200 -15.97 -20.79 16.67
N THR A 201 -15.39 -20.05 15.72
CA THR A 201 -14.05 -19.46 15.87
C THR A 201 -14.11 -18.22 16.78
N PRO A 202 -13.56 -18.27 18.01
CA PRO A 202 -13.29 -17.05 18.77
C PRO A 202 -12.22 -16.24 18.02
N GLU A 203 -12.13 -14.94 18.28
CA GLU A 203 -11.10 -14.01 17.76
C GLU A 203 -9.63 -14.51 17.86
N VAL A 204 -9.36 -15.64 18.52
CA VAL A 204 -8.03 -16.07 19.00
C VAL A 204 -7.58 -17.45 18.48
N GLU A 205 -8.44 -18.26 17.84
CA GLU A 205 -8.00 -19.52 17.19
C GLU A 205 -8.02 -19.37 15.67
N TYR A 206 -7.08 -18.56 15.22
CA TYR A 206 -6.98 -18.05 13.86
C TYR A 206 -5.68 -18.55 13.22
N GLY A 207 -5.49 -19.87 13.22
CA GLY A 207 -4.18 -20.51 13.03
C GLY A 207 -3.47 -20.18 11.71
N GLU A 208 -4.15 -20.23 10.56
CA GLU A 208 -3.50 -20.09 9.23
C GLU A 208 -4.20 -19.07 8.31
N ALA A 209 -5.52 -18.93 8.42
CA ALA A 209 -6.30 -18.01 7.58
C ALA A 209 -6.15 -16.53 7.99
N ALA A 210 -6.07 -16.24 9.30
CA ALA A 210 -5.70 -14.89 9.75
C ALA A 210 -4.25 -14.59 9.45
N GLU A 211 -3.36 -15.58 9.54
CA GLU A 211 -1.97 -15.35 9.18
C GLU A 211 -1.84 -14.89 7.72
N PHE A 212 -2.66 -15.44 6.81
CA PHE A 212 -2.72 -14.95 5.42
C PHE A 212 -3.27 -13.53 5.31
N GLY A 213 -4.44 -13.24 5.91
CA GLY A 213 -5.04 -11.90 5.88
C GLY A 213 -4.15 -10.85 6.53
N GLU A 214 -3.60 -11.14 7.71
CA GLU A 214 -2.67 -10.27 8.43
C GLU A 214 -1.35 -10.09 7.66
N ALA A 215 -0.82 -11.15 7.03
CA ALA A 215 0.37 -11.03 6.19
C ALA A 215 0.11 -10.12 4.97
N ALA A 216 -1.05 -10.25 4.34
CA ALA A 216 -1.45 -9.42 3.21
C ALA A 216 -1.65 -7.95 3.63
N ASP A 217 -2.33 -7.70 4.75
CA ASP A 217 -2.53 -6.35 5.30
C ASP A 217 -1.18 -5.70 5.66
N LEU A 218 -0.28 -6.44 6.31
CA LEU A 218 1.07 -5.98 6.62
C LEU A 218 1.91 -5.70 5.36
N ALA A 219 1.72 -6.51 4.31
CA ALA A 219 2.37 -6.30 3.01
C ALA A 219 1.89 -5.00 2.38
N GLU A 220 0.57 -4.79 2.34
CA GLU A 220 -0.04 -3.59 1.80
C GLU A 220 0.43 -2.35 2.56
N GLU A 221 0.41 -2.39 3.89
CA GLU A 221 0.90 -1.32 4.74
C GLU A 221 2.38 -1.02 4.44
N ALA A 222 3.24 -2.05 4.40
CA ALA A 222 4.66 -1.88 4.12
C ALA A 222 4.92 -1.30 2.72
N ILE A 223 4.25 -1.83 1.68
CA ILE A 223 4.31 -1.33 0.31
C ILE A 223 3.88 0.14 0.27
N TYR A 224 2.78 0.49 0.92
CA TYR A 224 2.30 1.86 1.01
C TYR A 224 3.36 2.79 1.62
N TYR A 225 3.97 2.43 2.75
CA TYR A 225 5.01 3.25 3.36
C TYR A 225 6.31 3.33 2.54
N ARG A 226 6.65 2.30 1.76
CA ARG A 226 7.82 2.31 0.87
C ARG A 226 7.71 3.36 -0.23
N HIS A 227 6.50 3.75 -0.65
CA HIS A 227 6.29 4.81 -1.65
C HIS A 227 6.69 6.20 -1.12
N PHE A 228 6.55 6.44 0.18
CA PHE A 228 6.77 7.75 0.79
C PHE A 228 8.08 7.85 1.58
N LYS A 229 8.66 6.70 1.99
CA LYS A 229 9.97 6.66 2.63
C LYS A 229 11.09 6.67 1.59
N PRO A 230 12.18 7.43 1.82
CA PRO A 230 13.37 7.33 0.98
C PRO A 230 13.86 5.88 0.89
N VAL A 231 14.29 5.45 -0.30
CA VAL A 231 14.73 4.06 -0.56
C VAL A 231 15.82 3.60 0.41
N MET A 232 16.73 4.49 0.77
CA MET A 232 17.80 4.20 1.73
C MET A 232 17.26 3.82 3.12
N LEU A 233 16.17 4.45 3.56
CA LEU A 233 15.63 4.28 4.91
C LEU A 233 14.96 2.92 5.08
N TRP A 234 14.04 2.55 4.18
CA TRP A 234 13.35 1.27 4.29
C TRP A 234 14.29 0.09 3.98
N ARG A 235 15.25 0.25 3.07
CA ARG A 235 16.31 -0.76 2.85
C ARG A 235 17.18 -0.97 4.08
N LEU A 236 17.53 0.11 4.78
CA LEU A 236 18.26 0.02 6.04
C LEU A 236 17.43 -0.73 7.08
N GLN A 237 16.13 -0.41 7.22
CA GLN A 237 15.20 -1.10 8.12
C GLN A 237 15.10 -2.60 7.81
N ASN A 238 15.03 -2.97 6.53
CA ASN A 238 15.03 -4.35 6.08
C ASN A 238 16.37 -5.06 6.40
N TRP A 239 17.51 -4.38 6.18
CA TRP A 239 18.84 -4.94 6.44
C TRP A 239 19.10 -5.19 7.94
N ILE A 240 18.76 -4.24 8.81
CA ILE A 240 18.93 -4.38 10.27
C ILE A 240 17.79 -5.20 10.92
N GLY A 241 16.74 -5.52 10.17
CA GLY A 241 15.60 -6.30 10.65
C GLY A 241 14.79 -5.59 11.74
N VAL A 242 14.32 -4.37 11.47
CA VAL A 242 13.44 -3.63 12.41
C VAL A 242 12.22 -3.03 11.73
N GLY A 243 11.20 -2.73 12.53
CA GLY A 243 9.99 -2.06 12.06
C GLY A 243 9.13 -2.94 11.14
N LEU A 244 8.34 -2.27 10.29
CA LEU A 244 7.40 -2.91 9.35
C LEU A 244 8.09 -3.90 8.41
N GLU A 245 9.31 -3.61 7.97
CA GLU A 245 10.08 -4.49 7.07
C GLU A 245 10.37 -5.86 7.69
N ARG A 246 10.70 -5.91 8.99
CA ARG A 246 10.89 -7.19 9.70
C ARG A 246 9.57 -7.94 9.84
N LYS A 247 8.49 -7.24 10.20
CA LYS A 247 7.16 -7.88 10.36
C LYS A 247 6.75 -8.54 9.04
N MET A 248 6.80 -7.76 7.94
CA MET A 248 6.49 -8.25 6.60
C MET A 248 7.37 -9.46 6.22
N LYS A 249 8.69 -9.39 6.42
CA LYS A 249 9.60 -10.50 6.10
C LYS A 249 9.27 -11.78 6.87
N ASN A 250 8.90 -11.67 8.14
CA ASN A 250 8.53 -12.82 8.96
C ASN A 250 7.20 -13.43 8.50
N SER A 251 6.18 -12.60 8.22
CA SER A 251 4.87 -13.06 7.76
C SER A 251 4.94 -13.77 6.40
N PHE A 252 5.70 -13.24 5.44
CA PHE A 252 5.90 -13.91 4.14
C PHE A 252 6.71 -15.20 4.23
N PHE A 253 7.62 -15.32 5.21
CA PHE A 253 8.33 -16.57 5.45
C PHE A 253 7.38 -17.67 5.92
N SER A 254 6.44 -17.36 6.82
CA SER A 254 5.38 -18.30 7.22
C SER A 254 4.49 -18.69 6.04
N PHE A 255 4.08 -17.71 5.22
CA PHE A 255 3.26 -17.96 4.03
C PHE A 255 3.88 -18.95 3.03
N ASN A 256 5.16 -18.77 2.69
CA ASN A 256 5.87 -19.65 1.75
C ASN A 256 6.07 -21.08 2.27
N GLN A 257 5.76 -21.37 3.53
CA GLN A 257 5.79 -22.73 4.07
C GLN A 257 4.43 -23.44 3.95
N ILE A 258 3.35 -22.68 3.73
CA ILE A 258 1.97 -23.18 3.67
C ILE A 258 1.55 -23.51 2.22
N VAL A 259 2.10 -22.79 1.23
CA VAL A 259 1.88 -23.02 -0.21
C VAL A 259 3.01 -23.86 -0.81
#